data_AF-A0A2G4I982-F1
#
_entry.id   AF-A0A2G4I982-F1
#
_cell.length_a   1.000
_cell.length_b   1.000
_cell.length_c   1.000
_cell.angle_alpha   90.00
_cell.angle_beta   90.00
_cell.angle_gamma   90.00
#
_symmetry.space_group_name_H-M   'P 1'
#
loop_
_entity.id
_entity.type
_entity.pdbx_description
1 polymer ?
#
loop_
_entity_poly.entity_id
_entity_poly.type
_entity_poly.pdbx_seq_one_letter_code
_entity_poly.pdbx_strand_id
1 'polypeptide(L)'
;MNADLLPSLRHLVRGLTTVFWGLPSTLLICVLMAVAEFPRALGCAPPIITTGLLLFGVCELARFQPQEREWQRALERAQLLALVNVGLAPFVYFWSRQPTEAYYFQIVIVLAFTGLLFLYLLNHVLQRLAAMLPDETLRADTVFFTRLNLTLMVTGVVFVVGYYLLAELKSLPQAVIEALDLAQVARIRFALVVVLVLLPVSMTMSLVWKTRDVVLGSVFGPRS
;
A
#
# COMPACT_ATOMS: atom_id res chain seq x y z
N MET A 1 8.11 27.62 -24.24
CA MET A 1 8.13 26.79 -23.00
C MET A 1 6.72 26.82 -22.46
N ASN A 2 5.94 25.76 -22.71
CA ASN A 2 4.47 25.81 -22.71
C ASN A 2 3.92 26.12 -21.32
N ALA A 3 3.07 27.15 -21.23
CA ALA A 3 2.43 27.59 -19.98
C ALA A 3 1.58 26.49 -19.30
N ASP A 4 1.18 25.45 -20.04
CA ASP A 4 0.36 24.32 -19.55
C ASP A 4 1.17 23.18 -18.88
N LEU A 5 2.50 23.16 -19.05
CA LEU A 5 3.37 22.15 -18.42
C LEU A 5 3.56 22.41 -16.92
N LEU A 6 3.67 23.68 -16.52
CA LEU A 6 3.93 24.05 -15.12
C LEU A 6 2.76 23.72 -14.16
N PRO A 7 1.48 23.94 -14.51
CA PRO A 7 0.34 23.53 -13.68
C PRO A 7 0.20 22.01 -13.56
N SER A 8 0.38 21.27 -14.66
CA SER A 8 0.26 19.81 -14.66
C SER A 8 1.35 19.13 -13.83
N LEU A 9 2.60 19.62 -13.91
CA LEU A 9 3.70 19.18 -13.05
C LEU A 9 3.46 19.48 -11.56
N ARG A 10 2.82 20.61 -11.25
CA ARG A 10 2.45 20.94 -9.86
C ARG A 10 1.50 19.90 -9.26
N HIS A 11 0.49 19.48 -10.01
CA HIS A 11 -0.43 18.42 -9.59
C HIS A 11 0.29 17.09 -9.38
N LEU A 12 1.24 16.75 -10.27
CA LEU A 12 2.07 15.56 -10.14
C LEU A 12 2.89 15.55 -8.85
N VAL A 13 3.64 16.63 -8.58
CA VAL A 13 4.47 16.74 -7.37
C VAL A 13 3.61 16.74 -6.10
N ARG A 14 2.45 17.41 -6.11
CA ARG A 14 1.50 17.39 -4.99
C ARG A 14 0.94 15.99 -4.76
N GLY A 15 0.54 15.28 -5.81
CA GLY A 15 0.06 13.90 -5.74
C GLY A 15 1.12 12.97 -5.16
N LEU A 16 2.35 13.00 -5.68
CA LEU A 16 3.46 12.18 -5.17
C LEU A 16 3.78 12.50 -3.70
N THR A 17 3.81 13.78 -3.32
CA THR A 17 4.07 14.18 -1.93
C THR A 17 2.96 13.72 -1.00
N THR A 18 1.70 13.82 -1.44
CA THR A 18 0.54 13.36 -0.69
C THR A 18 0.58 11.85 -0.47
N VAL A 19 0.87 11.08 -1.52
CA VAL A 19 1.01 9.62 -1.44
C VAL A 19 2.18 9.24 -0.54
N PHE A 20 3.33 9.92 -0.65
CA PHE A 20 4.51 9.66 0.17
C PHE A 20 4.22 9.75 1.67
N TRP A 21 3.47 10.77 2.11
CA TRP A 21 3.07 10.91 3.52
C TRP A 21 1.87 10.04 3.88
N GLY A 22 0.93 9.85 2.95
CA GLY A 22 -0.26 9.04 3.16
C GLY A 22 0.07 7.57 3.45
N LEU A 23 1.05 6.99 2.74
CA LEU A 23 1.43 5.58 2.88
C LEU A 23 1.83 5.18 4.31
N PRO A 24 2.87 5.79 4.92
CA PRO A 24 3.26 5.45 6.27
C PRO A 24 2.19 5.86 7.29
N SER A 25 1.46 6.97 7.08
CA SER A 25 0.40 7.38 7.99
C SER A 25 -0.78 6.40 8.01
N THR A 26 -1.25 5.93 6.85
CA THR A 26 -2.29 4.90 6.76
C THR A 26 -1.83 3.61 7.42
N LEU A 27 -0.62 3.14 7.11
CA LEU A 27 -0.07 1.94 7.71
C LEU A 27 -0.02 2.07 9.23
N LEU A 28 0.57 3.15 9.74
CA LEU A 28 0.72 3.40 11.16
C LEU A 28 -0.63 3.47 11.87
N ILE A 29 -1.60 4.22 11.35
CA ILE A 29 -2.91 4.36 11.99
C ILE A 29 -3.69 3.04 11.94
N CYS A 30 -3.71 2.34 10.81
CA CYS A 30 -4.42 1.07 10.70
C CYS A 30 -3.81 0.00 11.63
N VAL A 31 -2.48 -0.10 11.69
CA VAL A 31 -1.79 -1.07 12.57
C VAL A 31 -1.94 -0.69 14.05
N LEU A 32 -1.74 0.58 14.41
CA LEU A 32 -1.93 1.05 15.78
C LEU A 32 -3.37 0.84 16.24
N MET A 33 -4.35 1.08 15.38
CA MET A 33 -5.76 0.87 15.72
C MET A 33 -6.10 -0.62 15.83
N ALA A 34 -5.44 -1.49 15.07
CA ALA A 34 -5.66 -2.93 15.14
C ALA A 34 -4.98 -3.60 16.36
N VAL A 35 -3.85 -3.07 16.84
CA VAL A 35 -3.00 -3.71 17.85
C VAL A 35 -2.99 -2.97 19.20
N ALA A 36 -3.15 -1.65 19.20
CA ALA A 36 -3.02 -0.80 20.39
C ALA A 36 -4.35 -0.11 20.78
N GLU A 37 -4.45 0.32 22.04
CA GLU A 37 -5.58 1.09 22.53
C GLU A 37 -5.55 2.53 21.97
N PHE A 38 -6.20 2.71 20.81
CA PHE A 38 -6.31 4.03 20.19
C PHE A 38 -7.33 4.92 20.94
N PRO A 39 -7.10 6.24 21.07
CA PRO A 39 -8.00 7.12 21.80
C PRO A 39 -9.44 7.06 21.29
N ARG A 40 -10.38 6.67 22.17
CA ARG A 40 -11.81 6.53 21.84
C ARG A 40 -12.45 7.81 21.29
N ALA A 41 -11.90 8.97 21.66
CA ALA A 41 -12.37 10.29 21.22
C ALA A 41 -12.23 10.51 19.71
N LEU A 42 -11.27 9.83 19.05
CA LEU A 42 -11.04 10.00 17.61
C LEU A 42 -11.95 9.12 16.75
N GLY A 43 -12.60 8.11 17.34
CA GLY A 43 -13.53 7.24 16.65
C GLY A 43 -12.91 6.52 15.44
N CYS A 44 -13.70 6.38 14.38
CA CYS A 44 -13.28 5.79 13.09
C CYS A 44 -12.70 6.82 12.10
N ALA A 45 -12.56 8.09 12.49
CA ALA A 45 -12.09 9.15 11.60
C ALA A 45 -10.61 8.98 11.16
N PRO A 46 -9.65 8.61 12.03
CA PRO A 46 -8.24 8.50 11.64
C PRO A 46 -7.95 7.56 10.45
N PRO A 47 -8.47 6.31 10.41
CA PRO A 47 -8.20 5.42 9.29
C PRO A 47 -8.90 5.91 8.02
N ILE A 48 -10.07 6.55 8.11
CA ILE A 48 -10.77 7.15 6.95
C ILE A 48 -9.98 8.34 6.40
N ILE A 49 -9.46 9.21 7.26
CA ILE A 49 -8.71 10.40 6.84
C ILE A 49 -7.43 9.99 6.11
N THR A 50 -6.67 9.04 6.66
CA THR A 50 -5.41 8.63 6.06
C THR A 50 -5.58 7.85 4.76
N THR A 51 -6.55 6.92 4.70
CA THR A 51 -6.91 6.24 3.44
C THR A 51 -7.48 7.24 2.41
N GLY A 52 -8.24 8.24 2.86
CA GLY A 52 -8.74 9.33 2.02
C GLY A 52 -7.63 10.21 1.47
N LEU A 53 -6.56 10.42 2.24
CA LEU A 53 -5.35 11.13 1.78
C LEU A 53 -4.66 10.39 0.64
N LEU A 54 -4.59 9.05 0.70
CA LEU A 54 -4.08 8.22 -0.40
C LEU A 54 -4.95 8.36 -1.65
N LEU A 55 -6.28 8.27 -1.51
CA LEU A 55 -7.22 8.49 -2.62
C LEU A 55 -7.02 9.87 -3.24
N PHE A 56 -6.95 10.93 -2.42
CA PHE A 56 -6.70 12.28 -2.89
C PHE A 56 -5.37 12.40 -3.64
N GLY A 57 -4.30 11.78 -3.13
CA GLY A 57 -3.01 11.75 -3.79
C GLY A 57 -3.06 11.13 -5.19
N VAL A 58 -3.75 10.00 -5.35
CA VAL A 58 -3.93 9.34 -6.66
C VAL A 58 -4.85 10.17 -7.58
N CYS A 59 -5.88 10.83 -7.05
CA CYS A 59 -6.71 11.76 -7.82
C CYS A 59 -5.91 12.96 -8.36
N GLU A 60 -4.99 13.51 -7.58
CA GLU A 60 -4.09 14.57 -8.05
C GLU A 60 -3.14 14.07 -9.14
N LEU A 61 -2.62 12.84 -9.03
CA LEU A 61 -1.81 12.22 -10.10
C LEU A 61 -2.61 12.08 -11.40
N ALA A 62 -3.90 11.77 -11.34
CA ALA A 62 -4.74 11.64 -12.54
C ALA A 62 -4.96 12.94 -13.32
N ARG A 63 -4.73 14.10 -12.69
CA ARG A 63 -4.75 15.40 -13.39
C ARG A 63 -3.53 15.61 -14.27
N PHE A 64 -2.46 14.84 -14.07
CA PHE A 64 -1.29 14.86 -14.94
C PHE A 64 -1.59 14.09 -16.23
N GLN A 65 -1.30 14.71 -17.38
CA GLN A 65 -1.45 14.13 -18.74
C GLN A 65 -2.76 13.31 -18.95
N PRO A 66 -3.93 13.96 -19.00
CA PRO A 66 -5.22 13.28 -19.24
C PRO A 66 -5.34 12.63 -20.61
N GLN A 67 -4.44 12.96 -21.55
CA GLN A 67 -4.43 12.44 -22.91
C GLN A 67 -3.87 11.00 -22.98
N GLU A 68 -3.04 10.60 -22.01
CA GLU A 68 -2.39 9.30 -22.03
C GLU A 68 -3.31 8.20 -21.46
N ARG A 69 -3.88 7.39 -22.36
CA ARG A 69 -4.90 6.39 -22.00
C ARG A 69 -4.37 5.31 -21.04
N GLU A 70 -3.13 4.87 -21.24
CA GLU A 70 -2.55 3.81 -20.39
C GLU A 70 -2.29 4.30 -18.96
N TRP A 71 -1.89 5.55 -18.81
CA TRP A 71 -1.71 6.23 -17.53
C TRP A 71 -3.03 6.37 -16.78
N GLN A 72 -4.07 6.88 -17.44
CA GLN A 72 -5.39 7.05 -16.82
C GLN A 72 -5.98 5.70 -16.39
N ARG A 73 -5.89 4.65 -17.22
CA ARG A 73 -6.35 3.30 -16.83
C ARG A 73 -5.63 2.75 -15.60
N ALA A 74 -4.32 2.99 -15.47
CA ALA A 74 -3.56 2.54 -14.30
C ALA A 74 -4.03 3.28 -13.03
N LEU A 75 -4.26 4.59 -13.15
CA LEU A 75 -4.75 5.42 -12.06
C LEU A 75 -6.20 5.11 -11.66
N GLU A 76 -7.10 4.91 -12.61
CA GLU A 76 -8.50 4.54 -12.34
C GLU A 76 -8.58 3.27 -11.49
N ARG A 77 -7.77 2.25 -11.81
CA ARG A 77 -7.68 1.02 -11.01
C ARG A 77 -7.17 1.31 -9.59
N ALA A 78 -6.15 2.15 -9.46
CA ALA A 78 -5.60 2.54 -8.17
C ALA A 78 -6.60 3.37 -7.35
N GLN A 79 -7.37 4.26 -7.97
CA GLN A 79 -8.44 5.05 -7.35
C GLN A 79 -9.58 4.17 -6.85
N LEU A 80 -9.99 3.18 -7.66
CA LEU A 80 -11.03 2.24 -7.27
C LEU A 80 -10.62 1.46 -6.00
N LEU A 81 -9.39 0.94 -5.95
CA LEU A 81 -8.89 0.28 -4.74
C LEU A 81 -8.70 1.24 -3.56
N ALA A 82 -8.24 2.47 -3.80
CA ALA A 82 -8.15 3.47 -2.75
C ALA A 82 -9.52 3.79 -2.16
N LEU A 83 -10.56 3.90 -3.00
CA LEU A 83 -11.94 4.11 -2.56
C LEU A 83 -12.47 2.91 -1.75
N VAL A 84 -12.21 1.69 -2.20
CA VAL A 84 -12.52 0.47 -1.44
C VAL A 84 -11.84 0.50 -0.07
N ASN A 85 -10.54 0.83 -0.02
CA ASN A 85 -9.80 0.94 1.23
C ASN A 85 -10.38 2.00 2.16
N VAL A 86 -10.84 3.15 1.64
CA VAL A 86 -11.55 4.17 2.43
C VAL A 86 -12.85 3.64 3.02
N GLY A 87 -13.63 2.89 2.23
CA GLY A 87 -14.87 2.26 2.70
C GLY A 87 -14.65 1.16 3.74
N LEU A 88 -13.54 0.43 3.65
CA LEU A 88 -13.17 -0.65 4.57
C LEU A 88 -12.42 -0.15 5.82
N ALA A 89 -11.79 1.01 5.76
CA ALA A 89 -11.06 1.65 6.86
C ALA A 89 -11.80 1.71 8.22
N PRO A 90 -13.10 2.07 8.31
CA PRO A 90 -13.79 2.14 9.60
C PRO A 90 -13.89 0.80 10.32
N PHE A 91 -13.79 -0.33 9.60
CA PHE A 91 -13.91 -1.65 10.22
C PHE A 91 -12.72 -2.04 11.08
N VAL A 92 -11.56 -1.40 10.90
CA VAL A 92 -10.42 -1.55 11.82
C VAL A 92 -10.77 -1.06 13.22
N TYR A 93 -11.54 0.03 13.31
CA TYR A 93 -12.03 0.55 14.58
C TYR A 93 -13.08 -0.35 15.23
N PHE A 94 -13.95 -0.98 14.44
CA PHE A 94 -14.92 -1.93 14.98
C PHE A 94 -14.24 -3.22 15.46
N TRP A 95 -13.24 -3.71 14.72
CA TRP A 95 -12.40 -4.84 15.13
C TRP A 95 -11.71 -4.60 16.47
N SER A 96 -11.11 -3.43 16.69
CA SER A 96 -10.41 -3.13 17.94
C SER A 96 -11.33 -3.07 19.17
N ARG A 97 -12.63 -2.88 18.95
CA ARG A 97 -13.65 -2.90 20.01
C ARG A 97 -14.27 -4.28 20.22
N GLN A 98 -14.41 -5.07 19.17
CA GLN A 98 -15.03 -6.39 19.20
C GLN A 98 -14.15 -7.41 18.46
N PRO A 99 -12.98 -7.76 19.02
CA PRO A 99 -12.04 -8.69 18.38
C PRO A 99 -12.53 -10.15 18.41
N THR A 100 -13.60 -10.45 19.16
CA THR A 100 -14.18 -11.79 19.25
C THR A 100 -15.08 -12.12 18.06
N GLU A 101 -15.53 -11.12 17.31
CA GLU A 101 -16.43 -11.29 16.18
C GLU A 101 -15.66 -11.61 14.89
N ALA A 102 -15.82 -12.83 14.38
CA ALA A 102 -15.11 -13.30 13.19
C ALA A 102 -15.40 -12.45 11.93
N TYR A 103 -16.57 -11.80 11.86
CA TYR A 103 -16.94 -10.93 10.76
C TYR A 103 -15.98 -9.74 10.58
N TYR A 104 -15.65 -9.04 11.67
CA TYR A 104 -14.73 -7.91 11.61
C TYR A 104 -13.30 -8.34 11.29
N PHE A 105 -12.89 -9.53 11.76
CA PHE A 105 -11.60 -10.12 11.40
C PHE A 105 -11.47 -10.31 9.88
N GLN A 106 -12.50 -10.90 9.26
CA GLN A 106 -12.54 -11.11 7.81
C GLN A 106 -12.44 -9.80 7.05
N ILE A 107 -13.13 -8.74 7.49
CA ILE A 107 -13.04 -7.43 6.83
C ILE A 107 -11.64 -6.82 6.97
N VAL A 108 -11.01 -6.90 8.14
CA VAL A 108 -9.64 -6.41 8.34
C VAL A 108 -8.64 -7.17 7.46
N ILE A 109 -8.85 -8.48 7.26
CA ILE A 109 -8.07 -9.28 6.30
C ILE A 109 -8.30 -8.76 4.88
N VAL A 110 -9.55 -8.56 4.46
CA VAL A 110 -9.85 -8.00 3.13
C VAL A 110 -9.18 -6.64 2.96
N LEU A 111 -9.25 -5.77 3.96
CA LEU A 111 -8.59 -4.46 3.95
C LEU A 111 -7.06 -4.59 3.79
N ALA A 112 -6.43 -5.54 4.48
CA ALA A 112 -4.99 -5.79 4.33
C ALA A 112 -4.65 -6.24 2.90
N PHE A 113 -5.45 -7.15 2.32
CA PHE A 113 -5.28 -7.61 0.95
C PHE A 113 -5.50 -6.48 -0.07
N THR A 114 -6.56 -5.70 0.07
CA THR A 114 -6.84 -4.56 -0.83
C THR A 114 -5.82 -3.43 -0.65
N GLY A 115 -5.23 -3.28 0.53
CA GLY A 115 -4.09 -2.38 0.79
C GLY A 115 -2.82 -2.82 0.06
N LEU A 116 -2.46 -4.10 0.12
CA LEU A 116 -1.31 -4.65 -0.63
C LEU A 116 -1.54 -4.56 -2.15
N LEU A 117 -2.75 -4.87 -2.61
CA LEU A 117 -3.11 -4.74 -4.02
C LEU A 117 -3.07 -3.28 -4.48
N PHE A 118 -3.46 -2.33 -3.62
CA PHE A 118 -3.29 -0.90 -3.88
C PHE A 118 -1.81 -0.53 -4.02
N LEU A 119 -0.91 -1.02 -3.17
CA LEU A 119 0.54 -0.80 -3.32
C LEU A 119 1.08 -1.35 -4.64
N TYR A 120 0.60 -2.52 -5.06
CA TYR A 120 0.95 -3.09 -6.36
C TYR A 120 0.52 -2.18 -7.52
N LEU A 121 -0.74 -1.72 -7.50
CA LEU A 121 -1.24 -0.80 -8.52
C LEU A 121 -0.51 0.54 -8.51
N LEU A 122 -0.21 1.05 -7.32
CA LEU A 122 0.55 2.29 -7.17
C LEU A 122 1.97 2.13 -7.74
N ASN A 123 2.65 1.03 -7.49
CA ASN A 123 3.94 0.74 -8.11
C ASN A 123 3.83 0.65 -9.64
N HIS A 124 2.74 0.07 -10.16
CA HIS A 124 2.51 0.05 -11.60
C HIS A 124 2.29 1.46 -12.18
N VAL A 125 1.56 2.33 -11.46
CA VAL A 125 1.44 3.75 -11.82
C VAL A 125 2.82 4.43 -11.83
N LEU A 126 3.65 4.22 -10.80
CA LEU A 126 5.00 4.77 -10.74
C LEU A 126 5.90 4.25 -11.87
N GLN A 127 5.76 2.97 -12.25
CA GLN A 127 6.47 2.39 -13.39
C GLN A 127 6.08 3.09 -14.70
N ARG A 128 4.79 3.39 -14.91
CA ARG A 128 4.33 4.15 -16.08
C ARG A 128 4.86 5.58 -16.07
N LEU A 129 4.87 6.23 -14.91
CA LEU A 129 5.46 7.55 -14.76
C LEU A 129 6.96 7.54 -15.07
N ALA A 130 7.70 6.53 -14.59
CA ALA A 130 9.11 6.36 -14.87
C ALA A 130 9.38 6.12 -16.37
N ALA A 131 8.48 5.43 -17.08
CA ALA A 131 8.59 5.24 -18.53
C ALA A 131 8.42 6.55 -19.33
N MET A 132 7.75 7.55 -18.77
CA MET A 132 7.63 8.90 -19.35
C MET A 132 8.82 9.80 -19.02
N LEU A 133 9.67 9.40 -18.07
CA LEU A 133 10.83 10.16 -17.61
C LEU A 133 12.11 9.62 -18.29
N PRO A 134 13.13 10.47 -18.51
CA PRO A 134 14.37 10.05 -19.16
C PRO A 134 15.26 9.15 -18.28
N ASP A 135 14.95 8.98 -16.99
CA ASP A 135 15.79 8.24 -16.03
C ASP A 135 15.68 6.70 -16.19
N GLU A 136 16.78 6.06 -16.59
CA GLU A 136 16.87 4.60 -16.75
C GLU A 136 16.97 3.85 -15.40
N THR A 137 17.60 4.44 -14.40
CA THR A 137 17.75 3.82 -13.08
C THR A 137 16.38 3.73 -12.40
N LEU A 138 15.58 4.80 -12.49
CA LEU A 138 14.21 4.82 -11.97
C LEU A 138 13.31 3.78 -12.66
N ARG A 139 13.49 3.57 -13.97
CA ARG A 139 12.78 2.50 -14.70
C ARG A 139 13.15 1.11 -14.21
N ALA A 140 14.43 0.83 -14.00
CA ALA A 140 14.87 -0.47 -13.50
C ALA A 140 14.34 -0.74 -12.08
N ASP A 141 14.43 0.25 -11.19
CA ASP A 141 13.97 0.16 -9.80
C ASP A 141 12.46 -0.10 -9.71
N THR A 142 11.65 0.63 -10.49
CA THR A 142 10.19 0.46 -10.48
C THR A 142 9.76 -0.93 -10.95
N VAL A 143 10.43 -1.52 -11.93
CA VAL A 143 10.17 -2.90 -12.37
C VAL A 143 10.51 -3.90 -11.25
N PHE A 144 11.68 -3.76 -10.63
CA PHE A 144 12.12 -4.65 -9.56
C PHE A 144 11.15 -4.62 -8.36
N PHE A 145 10.80 -3.43 -7.86
CA PHE A 145 9.91 -3.31 -6.71
C PHE A 145 8.46 -3.70 -7.02
N THR A 146 7.98 -3.52 -8.25
CA THR A 146 6.65 -4.04 -8.65
C THR A 146 6.61 -5.56 -8.58
N ARG A 147 7.66 -6.24 -9.09
CA ARG A 147 7.77 -7.70 -9.00
C ARG A 147 7.89 -8.16 -7.55
N LEU A 148 8.71 -7.48 -6.75
CA LEU A 148 8.91 -7.83 -5.34
C LEU A 148 7.60 -7.71 -4.55
N ASN A 149 6.83 -6.64 -4.73
CA ASN A 149 5.51 -6.49 -4.09
C ASN A 149 4.54 -7.60 -4.48
N LEU A 150 4.52 -7.99 -5.76
CA LEU A 150 3.70 -9.11 -6.22
C LEU A 150 4.15 -10.44 -5.58
N THR A 151 5.46 -10.72 -5.57
CA THR A 151 6.02 -11.92 -4.96
C THR A 151 5.66 -11.99 -3.48
N LEU A 152 5.78 -10.88 -2.76
CA LEU A 152 5.39 -10.80 -1.35
C LEU A 152 3.90 -11.06 -1.18
N MET A 153 3.03 -10.40 -1.95
CA MET A 153 1.59 -10.61 -1.89
C MET A 153 1.22 -12.09 -2.10
N VAL A 154 1.76 -12.73 -3.16
CA VAL A 154 1.53 -14.15 -3.45
C VAL A 154 2.05 -15.05 -2.32
N THR A 155 3.25 -14.76 -1.82
CA THR A 155 3.85 -15.50 -0.69
C THR A 155 2.96 -15.41 0.55
N GLY A 156 2.44 -14.22 0.86
CA GLY A 156 1.50 -14.01 1.96
C GLY A 156 0.21 -14.82 1.81
N VAL A 157 -0.40 -14.81 0.61
CA VAL A 157 -1.59 -15.63 0.31
C VAL A 157 -1.29 -17.11 0.52
N VAL A 158 -0.18 -17.61 -0.02
CA VAL A 158 0.23 -19.02 0.12
C VAL A 158 0.42 -19.41 1.59
N PHE A 159 1.04 -18.54 2.41
CA PHE A 159 1.18 -18.79 3.84
C PHE A 159 -0.17 -18.86 4.56
N VAL A 160 -1.08 -17.93 4.28
CA VAL A 160 -2.42 -17.92 4.90
C VAL A 160 -3.22 -19.16 4.50
N VAL A 161 -3.28 -19.47 3.22
CA VAL A 161 -3.99 -20.66 2.71
C VAL A 161 -3.36 -21.94 3.24
N GLY A 162 -2.03 -22.04 3.22
CA GLY A 162 -1.29 -23.17 3.77
C GLY A 162 -1.58 -23.38 5.26
N TYR A 163 -1.63 -22.31 6.05
CA TYR A 163 -1.99 -22.37 7.47
C TYR A 163 -3.41 -22.92 7.68
N TYR A 164 -4.41 -22.42 6.92
CA TYR A 164 -5.79 -22.91 7.05
C TYR A 164 -5.93 -24.38 6.62
N LEU A 165 -5.28 -24.79 5.52
CA LEU A 165 -5.29 -26.18 5.07
C LEU A 165 -4.65 -27.10 6.13
N LEU A 166 -3.50 -26.72 6.68
CA LEU A 166 -2.84 -27.47 7.75
C LEU A 166 -3.71 -27.57 9.01
N ALA A 167 -4.43 -26.51 9.37
CA ALA A 167 -5.33 -26.50 10.52
C ALA A 167 -6.55 -27.43 10.36
N GLU A 168 -6.93 -27.75 9.12
CA GLU A 168 -8.06 -28.63 8.81
C GLU A 168 -7.66 -30.12 8.84
N LEU A 169 -6.36 -30.43 8.74
CA LEU A 169 -5.86 -31.81 8.92
C LEU A 169 -5.96 -32.23 10.40
N LYS A 170 -6.85 -33.19 10.68
CA LYS A 170 -7.09 -33.77 12.02
C LYS A 170 -5.86 -34.42 12.69
N SER A 171 -4.80 -34.72 11.95
CA SER A 171 -3.60 -35.38 12.47
C SER A 171 -2.34 -34.69 11.94
N LEU A 172 -1.86 -33.69 12.67
CA LEU A 172 -0.57 -33.07 12.41
C LEU A 172 0.54 -33.94 13.03
N PRO A 173 1.65 -34.21 12.31
CA PRO A 173 2.81 -34.88 12.87
C PRO A 173 3.35 -34.14 14.09
N GLN A 174 3.85 -34.86 15.09
CA GLN A 174 4.34 -34.28 16.36
C GLN A 174 5.40 -33.18 16.16
N ALA A 175 6.29 -33.35 15.16
CA ALA A 175 7.30 -32.36 14.77
C ALA A 175 6.70 -31.04 14.28
N VAL A 176 5.52 -31.07 13.65
CA VAL A 176 4.80 -29.88 13.20
C VAL A 176 4.17 -29.17 14.40
N ILE A 177 3.65 -29.91 15.38
CA ILE A 177 3.08 -29.37 16.62
C ILE A 177 4.16 -28.68 17.46
N GLU A 178 5.34 -29.29 17.58
CA GLU A 178 6.49 -28.69 18.28
C GLU A 178 7.03 -27.44 17.56
N ALA A 179 7.04 -27.44 16.22
CA ALA A 179 7.37 -26.25 15.42
C ALA A 179 6.28 -25.16 15.47
N LEU A 180 5.03 -25.52 15.77
CA LEU A 180 3.89 -24.62 15.98
C LEU A 180 3.70 -24.23 17.45
N ASP A 181 4.74 -24.31 18.28
CA ASP A 181 4.70 -23.80 19.65
C ASP A 181 4.15 -22.36 19.69
N LEU A 182 3.22 -22.08 20.61
CA LEU A 182 2.39 -20.87 20.63
C LEU A 182 3.24 -19.59 20.64
N ALA A 183 4.40 -19.64 21.31
CA ALA A 183 5.34 -18.53 21.40
C ALA A 183 6.10 -18.28 20.09
N GLN A 184 6.48 -19.34 19.36
CA GLN A 184 7.11 -19.23 18.05
C GLN A 184 6.12 -18.76 17.01
N VAL A 185 4.89 -19.28 17.04
CA VAL A 185 3.81 -18.87 16.12
C VAL A 185 3.47 -17.40 16.29
N ALA A 186 3.37 -16.88 17.52
CA ALA A 186 3.11 -15.46 17.75
C ALA A 186 4.24 -14.57 17.18
N ARG A 187 5.50 -14.97 17.37
CA ARG A 187 6.67 -14.24 16.86
C ARG A 187 6.76 -14.29 15.33
N ILE A 188 6.52 -15.46 14.74
CA ILE A 188 6.50 -15.66 13.28
C ILE A 188 5.36 -14.87 12.66
N ARG A 189 4.16 -14.89 13.25
CA ARG A 189 3.00 -14.09 12.79
C ARG A 189 3.31 -12.60 12.77
N PHE A 190 3.88 -12.06 13.85
CA PHE A 190 4.27 -10.66 13.90
C PHE A 190 5.35 -10.33 12.85
N ALA A 191 6.40 -11.15 12.76
CA ALA A 191 7.47 -10.96 11.77
C ALA A 191 6.95 -11.03 10.33
N LEU A 192 6.02 -11.94 10.05
CA LEU A 192 5.41 -12.11 8.74
C LEU A 192 4.55 -10.90 8.37
N VAL A 193 3.72 -10.39 9.29
CA VAL A 193 2.96 -9.14 9.07
C VAL A 193 3.91 -7.97 8.85
N VAL A 194 4.99 -7.88 9.64
CA VAL A 194 6.00 -6.82 9.50
C VAL A 194 6.66 -6.89 8.12
N VAL A 195 7.24 -8.02 7.74
CA VAL A 195 7.93 -8.15 6.44
C VAL A 195 6.96 -8.01 5.27
N LEU A 196 5.77 -8.61 5.36
CA LEU A 196 4.80 -8.61 4.27
C LEU A 196 4.17 -7.24 4.04
N VAL A 197 4.17 -6.34 5.04
CA VAL A 197 3.51 -5.03 4.93
C VAL A 197 4.50 -3.87 4.99
N LEU A 198 5.41 -3.84 5.98
CA LEU A 198 6.38 -2.73 6.11
C LEU A 198 7.38 -2.70 4.97
N LEU A 199 7.84 -3.86 4.47
CA LEU A 199 8.82 -3.89 3.39
C LEU A 199 8.21 -3.33 2.09
N PRO A 200 7.03 -3.78 1.60
CA PRO A 200 6.37 -3.16 0.46
C PRO A 200 6.13 -1.67 0.62
N VAL A 201 5.64 -1.24 1.79
CA VAL A 201 5.35 0.17 2.05
C VAL A 201 6.62 1.01 2.01
N SER A 202 7.69 0.55 2.66
CA SER A 202 9.00 1.23 2.67
C SER A 202 9.58 1.36 1.25
N MET A 203 9.51 0.29 0.46
CA MET A 203 9.99 0.29 -0.92
C MET A 203 9.18 1.23 -1.82
N THR A 204 7.84 1.16 -1.74
CA THR A 204 6.96 2.07 -2.49
C THR A 204 7.19 3.52 -2.05
N MET A 205 7.39 3.78 -0.76
CA MET A 205 7.72 5.12 -0.25
C MET A 205 9.05 5.64 -0.82
N SER A 206 10.09 4.80 -0.88
CA SER A 206 11.38 5.13 -1.49
C SER A 206 11.24 5.47 -2.98
N LEU A 207 10.45 4.68 -3.71
CA LEU A 207 10.14 4.94 -5.12
C LEU A 207 9.40 6.26 -5.34
N VAL A 208 8.35 6.52 -4.55
CA VAL A 208 7.57 7.76 -4.63
C VAL A 208 8.49 8.97 -4.40
N TRP A 209 9.38 8.88 -3.40
CA TRP A 209 10.36 9.91 -3.11
C TRP A 209 11.32 10.13 -4.28
N LYS A 210 11.95 9.06 -4.78
CA LYS A 210 12.91 9.14 -5.90
C LYS A 210 12.25 9.69 -7.16
N THR A 211 11.02 9.25 -7.45
CA THR A 211 10.25 9.73 -8.61
C THR A 211 9.95 11.22 -8.48
N ARG A 212 9.58 11.68 -7.28
CA ARG A 212 9.35 13.12 -7.00
C ARG A 212 10.63 13.94 -7.24
N ASP A 213 11.78 13.47 -6.77
CA ASP A 213 13.05 14.18 -6.94
C ASP A 213 13.47 14.25 -8.41
N VAL A 214 13.30 13.16 -9.18
CA VAL A 214 13.57 13.14 -10.63
C VAL A 214 12.64 14.10 -11.37
N VAL A 215 11.35 14.14 -11.03
CA VAL A 215 10.39 15.08 -11.61
C VAL A 215 10.82 16.53 -11.32
N LEU A 216 11.18 16.86 -10.08
CA LEU A 216 11.66 18.19 -9.71
C LEU A 216 12.98 18.54 -10.44
N GLY A 217 13.92 17.60 -10.51
CA GLY A 217 15.20 17.76 -11.21
C GLY A 217 15.03 17.99 -12.71
N SER A 218 14.07 17.32 -13.35
CA SER A 218 13.78 17.51 -14.79
C SER A 218 13.20 18.90 -15.12
N VAL A 219 12.55 19.56 -14.14
CA VAL A 219 11.91 20.87 -14.31
C VAL A 219 12.86 22.02 -13.94
N PHE A 220 13.70 21.84 -12.93
CA PHE A 220 14.55 22.88 -12.37
C PHE A 220 16.06 22.66 -12.63
N GLY A 221 16.45 21.56 -13.27
CA GLY A 221 17.84 21.25 -13.58
C GLY A 221 18.43 22.20 -14.64
N PRO A 222 19.75 22.48 -14.58
CA PRO A 222 20.42 23.23 -15.64
C PRO A 222 20.30 22.43 -16.96
N ARG A 223 19.75 23.07 -18.00
CA ARG A 223 19.83 22.54 -19.36
C ARG A 223 21.28 22.66 -19.82
N SER A 224 22.04 21.57 -19.75
CA SER A 224 23.30 21.42 -20.47
C SER A 224 23.05 20.77 -21.83
#